data_AF-A0A2Z4LW09-F1
#
_entry.id   AF-A0A2Z4LW09-F1
#
_cell.length_a   1.000
_cell.length_b   1.000
_cell.length_c   1.000
_cell.angle_alpha   90.00
_cell.angle_beta   90.00
_cell.angle_gamma   90.00
#
_symmetry.space_group_name_H-M   'P 1'
#
loop_
_entity.id
_entity.type
_entity.pdbx_description
1 polymer ?
#
loop_
_entity_poly.entity_id
_entity_poly.type
_entity_poly.pdbx_seq_one_letter_code
_entity_poly.pdbx_strand_id
1 'polypeptide(L)'
;MKRKELRKIIIFLLIPIIVVSCSTHKEAIKVSEDEQAYFDMEEGEAVEIKDEESEYEIIILEPGFNAWLLSVAQPEGYYSQNFLENRNDILVINWNQRVMQPQLFDPNLYIFQIDYDPNIDYGYEVNYKLYNYFIYFQRKYNQRLGPFFPRI
;
A
#
# COMPACT_ATOMS: atom_id res chain seq x y z
N MET A 1 -2.41 28.91 -52.92
CA MET A 1 -2.96 27.55 -52.72
C MET A 1 -2.04 26.60 -51.93
N LYS A 2 -0.71 26.62 -52.13
CA LYS A 2 0.24 25.64 -51.53
C LYS A 2 0.44 25.71 -50.00
N ARG A 3 0.33 26.89 -49.36
CA ARG A 3 0.60 27.04 -47.90
C ARG A 3 -0.50 26.49 -46.98
N LYS A 4 -1.77 26.52 -47.42
CA LYS A 4 -2.90 25.96 -46.67
C LYS A 4 -2.87 24.43 -46.69
N GLU A 5 -2.51 23.85 -47.82
CA GLU A 5 -2.33 22.40 -47.97
C GLU A 5 -1.10 21.90 -47.19
N LEU A 6 0.00 22.67 -47.16
CA LEU A 6 1.17 22.33 -46.33
C LEU A 6 0.85 22.34 -44.81
N ARG A 7 0.03 23.29 -44.34
CA ARG A 7 -0.46 23.31 -42.95
C ARG A 7 -1.33 22.10 -42.63
N LYS A 8 -2.23 21.70 -43.53
CA LYS A 8 -3.07 20.51 -43.35
C LYS A 8 -2.23 19.23 -43.29
N ILE A 9 -1.19 19.12 -44.14
CA ILE A 9 -0.25 17.98 -44.13
C ILE A 9 0.54 17.93 -42.82
N ILE A 10 1.02 19.06 -42.32
CA ILE A 10 1.74 19.14 -41.03
C ILE A 10 0.82 18.75 -39.87
N ILE A 11 -0.43 19.22 -39.86
CA ILE A 11 -1.43 18.85 -38.84
C ILE A 11 -1.76 17.35 -38.91
N PHE A 12 -1.93 16.80 -40.11
CA PHE A 12 -2.20 15.38 -40.33
C PHE A 12 -1.03 14.47 -39.89
N LEU A 13 0.21 14.94 -40.03
CA LEU A 13 1.43 14.24 -39.56
C LEU A 13 1.68 14.34 -38.05
N LEU A 14 1.19 15.40 -37.38
CA LEU A 14 1.35 15.59 -35.94
C LEU A 14 0.35 14.78 -35.09
N ILE A 15 -0.84 14.50 -35.62
CA ILE A 15 -1.90 13.73 -34.92
C ILE A 15 -1.45 12.29 -34.54
N PRO A 16 -0.80 11.49 -35.41
CA PRO A 16 -0.39 10.13 -35.05
C PRO A 16 0.77 10.06 -34.04
N ILE A 17 1.51 11.15 -33.81
CA ILE A 17 2.62 11.17 -32.83
C ILE A 17 2.08 11.23 -31.39
N ILE A 18 0.87 11.76 -31.19
CA ILE A 18 0.27 11.94 -29.85
C ILE A 18 -0.32 10.62 -29.31
N VAL A 19 -0.74 9.70 -30.19
CA VAL A 19 -1.38 8.42 -29.78
C VAL A 19 -0.41 7.28 -29.47
N VAL A 20 0.90 7.48 -29.66
CA VAL A 20 1.93 6.45 -29.35
C VAL A 20 2.52 6.62 -27.93
N SER A 21 2.08 7.62 -27.17
CA SER A 21 2.57 7.81 -25.80
C SER A 21 1.74 7.01 -24.79
N CYS A 22 2.44 6.08 -24.12
CA CYS A 22 2.16 5.55 -22.78
C CYS A 22 1.23 4.33 -22.65
N SER A 23 1.73 3.15 -23.02
CA SER A 23 1.36 1.89 -22.36
C SER A 23 2.32 1.62 -21.19
N THR A 24 2.07 2.24 -20.05
CA THR A 24 2.79 1.89 -18.81
C THR A 24 2.47 0.42 -18.48
N HIS A 25 3.45 -0.46 -18.60
CA HIS A 25 3.31 -1.85 -18.15
C HIS A 25 3.13 -1.84 -16.63
N LYS A 26 1.92 -2.15 -16.16
CA LYS A 26 1.68 -2.40 -14.74
C LYS A 26 2.34 -3.74 -14.41
N GLU A 27 3.50 -3.72 -13.74
CA GLU A 27 4.06 -4.93 -13.16
C GLU A 27 3.06 -5.48 -12.13
N ALA A 28 2.60 -6.72 -12.36
CA ALA A 28 1.77 -7.43 -11.39
C ALA A 28 2.63 -7.86 -10.20
N ILE A 29 2.11 -7.71 -8.99
CA ILE A 29 2.73 -8.25 -7.78
C ILE A 29 2.81 -9.77 -7.95
N LYS A 30 4.03 -10.32 -7.93
CA LYS A 30 4.23 -11.77 -7.90
C LYS A 30 4.03 -12.24 -6.45
N VAL A 31 2.99 -13.03 -6.24
CA VAL A 31 2.69 -13.72 -4.98
C VAL A 31 3.08 -15.19 -5.17
N SER A 32 3.87 -15.75 -4.25
CA SER A 32 4.24 -17.17 -4.29
C SER A 32 3.08 -18.04 -3.80
N GLU A 33 3.10 -19.34 -4.12
CA GLU A 33 2.12 -20.29 -3.60
C GLU A 33 2.15 -20.35 -2.06
N ASP A 34 3.35 -20.32 -1.47
CA ASP A 34 3.54 -20.29 -0.03
C ASP A 34 2.96 -19.02 0.61
N GLU A 35 3.09 -17.87 -0.07
CA GLU A 35 2.51 -16.62 0.41
C GLU A 35 0.99 -16.61 0.32
N GLN A 36 0.44 -17.16 -0.78
CA GLN A 36 -1.00 -17.27 -1.00
C GLN A 36 -1.68 -18.08 0.12
N ALA A 37 -1.02 -19.10 0.65
CA ALA A 37 -1.55 -19.90 1.76
C ALA A 37 -1.84 -19.07 3.02
N TYR A 38 -1.09 -17.98 3.27
CA TYR A 38 -1.38 -17.06 4.39
C TYR A 38 -2.53 -16.09 4.09
N PHE A 39 -2.82 -15.82 2.81
CA PHE A 39 -3.92 -14.94 2.43
C PHE A 39 -5.28 -15.65 2.50
N ASP A 40 -5.30 -16.95 2.25
CA ASP A 40 -6.50 -17.79 2.25
C ASP A 40 -6.87 -18.32 3.64
N MET A 41 -6.15 -17.94 4.69
CA MET A 41 -6.49 -18.30 6.06
C MET A 41 -7.81 -17.61 6.47
N GLU A 42 -8.79 -18.40 6.93
CA GLU A 42 -10.07 -17.89 7.44
C GLU A 42 -10.08 -17.72 8.97
N GLU A 43 -9.13 -18.37 9.65
CA GLU A 43 -8.97 -18.33 11.11
C GLU A 43 -7.58 -17.81 11.48
N GLY A 44 -7.49 -17.01 12.53
CA GLY A 44 -6.24 -16.46 13.04
C GLY A 44 -6.46 -15.54 14.24
N GLU A 45 -5.48 -15.47 15.13
CA GLU A 45 -5.51 -14.57 16.28
C GLU A 45 -5.31 -13.11 15.82
N ALA A 46 -6.03 -12.18 16.45
CA ALA A 46 -5.80 -10.76 16.25
C ALA A 46 -4.39 -10.41 16.71
N VAL A 47 -3.68 -9.60 15.94
CA VAL A 47 -2.38 -9.09 16.34
C VAL A 47 -2.59 -7.77 17.05
N GLU A 48 -2.45 -7.80 18.38
CA GLU A 48 -2.37 -6.60 19.19
C GLU A 48 -0.96 -5.99 19.06
N ILE A 49 -0.92 -4.71 18.75
CA ILE A 49 0.29 -3.92 18.61
C ILE A 49 0.25 -2.89 19.73
N LYS A 50 1.07 -3.08 20.74
CA LYS A 50 1.24 -2.13 21.83
C LYS A 50 2.70 -2.06 22.21
N ASP A 51 3.21 -0.85 22.40
CA ASP A 51 4.49 -0.64 23.05
C ASP A 51 4.29 -0.56 24.57
N GLU A 52 5.18 -1.16 25.36
CA GLU A 52 5.06 -1.19 26.82
C GLU A 52 5.10 0.21 27.45
N GLU A 53 5.71 1.19 26.78
CA GLU A 53 5.83 2.58 27.23
C GLU A 53 4.79 3.52 26.60
N SER A 54 4.14 3.13 25.50
CA SER A 54 3.13 3.96 24.83
C SER A 54 1.70 3.70 25.31
N GLU A 55 0.86 4.73 25.34
CA GLU A 55 -0.58 4.61 25.63
C GLU A 55 -1.42 4.15 24.42
N TYR A 56 -0.78 3.90 23.27
CA TYR A 56 -1.46 3.66 22.00
C TYR A 56 -1.44 2.17 21.62
N GLU A 57 -2.57 1.70 21.10
CA GLU A 57 -2.78 0.31 20.71
C GLU A 57 -3.35 0.26 19.28
N ILE A 58 -2.75 -0.57 18.43
CA ILE A 58 -3.30 -0.91 17.11
C ILE A 58 -3.68 -2.38 17.12
N ILE A 59 -4.94 -2.68 16.86
CA ILE A 59 -5.43 -4.05 16.76
C ILE A 59 -5.60 -4.38 15.27
N ILE A 60 -4.85 -5.37 14.79
CA ILE A 60 -4.98 -5.89 13.43
C ILE A 60 -5.88 -7.13 13.46
N LEU A 61 -7.04 -7.00 12.81
CA LEU A 61 -8.06 -8.04 12.69
C LEU A 61 -7.97 -8.73 11.32
N GLU A 62 -6.83 -9.34 11.03
CA GLU A 62 -6.57 -9.94 9.72
C GLU A 62 -6.02 -11.37 9.86
N PRO A 63 -6.85 -12.39 9.55
CA PRO A 63 -6.41 -13.78 9.55
C PRO A 63 -5.19 -13.99 8.65
N GLY A 64 -4.20 -14.72 9.17
CA GLY A 64 -2.96 -15.01 8.46
C GLY A 64 -1.91 -13.90 8.47
N PHE A 65 -2.22 -12.67 8.93
CA PHE A 65 -1.22 -11.61 9.03
C PHE A 65 -0.06 -11.98 9.94
N ASN A 66 -0.33 -12.53 11.14
CA ASN A 66 0.74 -12.90 12.08
C ASN A 66 1.69 -13.95 11.47
N ALA A 67 1.12 -14.98 10.85
CA ALA A 67 1.90 -16.04 10.20
C ALA A 67 2.74 -15.50 9.03
N TRP A 68 2.16 -14.62 8.22
CA TRP A 68 2.88 -13.93 7.15
C TRP A 68 3.99 -13.02 7.70
N LEU A 69 3.73 -12.27 8.77
CA LEU A 69 4.72 -11.38 9.40
C LEU A 69 5.95 -12.16 9.87
N LEU A 70 5.74 -13.34 10.47
CA LEU A 70 6.83 -14.17 10.98
C LEU A 70 7.59 -14.94 9.90
N SER A 71 6.97 -15.18 8.74
CA SER A 71 7.48 -16.11 7.72
C SER A 71 7.95 -15.42 6.43
N VAL A 72 7.36 -14.27 6.09
CA VAL A 72 7.54 -13.59 4.79
C VAL A 72 8.13 -12.19 4.95
N ALA A 73 7.74 -11.45 5.99
CA ALA A 73 8.24 -10.10 6.19
C ALA A 73 9.74 -10.07 6.48
N GLN A 74 10.38 -8.94 6.15
CA GLN A 74 11.76 -8.70 6.58
C GLN A 74 11.81 -8.68 8.10
N PRO A 75 12.81 -9.32 8.74
CA PRO A 75 12.88 -9.41 10.19
C PRO A 75 13.02 -8.03 10.83
N GLU A 76 12.63 -7.96 12.10
CA GLU A 76 12.87 -6.79 12.93
C GLU A 76 14.35 -6.37 12.91
N GLY A 77 14.58 -5.06 12.88
CA GLY A 77 15.90 -4.45 12.72
C GLY A 77 16.34 -4.26 11.27
N TYR A 78 15.68 -4.85 10.27
CA TYR A 78 16.01 -4.63 8.86
C TYR A 78 15.74 -3.17 8.43
N TYR A 79 14.58 -2.64 8.80
CA TYR A 79 14.22 -1.24 8.59
C TYR A 79 14.58 -0.40 9.80
N SER A 80 15.03 0.84 9.59
CA SER A 80 15.18 1.81 10.67
C SER A 80 13.83 2.38 11.11
N GLN A 81 13.71 2.81 12.36
CA GLN A 81 12.49 3.45 12.88
C GLN A 81 12.04 4.62 12.00
N ASN A 82 12.95 5.55 11.71
CA ASN A 82 12.69 6.69 10.83
C ASN A 82 12.17 6.26 9.44
N PHE A 83 12.67 5.16 8.87
CA PHE A 83 12.11 4.64 7.61
C PHE A 83 10.64 4.23 7.78
N LEU A 84 10.34 3.49 8.84
CA LEU A 84 9.00 2.98 9.13
C LEU A 84 8.02 4.13 9.37
N GLU A 85 8.39 5.11 10.20
CA GLU A 85 7.57 6.30 10.51
C GLU A 85 7.23 7.09 9.24
N ASN A 86 8.23 7.40 8.42
CA ASN A 86 8.01 8.12 7.15
C ASN A 86 7.13 7.33 6.16
N ARG A 87 7.15 6.00 6.22
CA ARG A 87 6.27 5.16 5.38
C ARG A 87 4.86 5.12 5.94
N ASN A 88 4.73 4.94 7.24
CA ASN A 88 3.45 4.84 7.93
C ASN A 88 2.65 6.12 7.79
N ASP A 89 3.25 7.30 7.92
CA ASP A 89 2.56 8.59 7.72
C ASP A 89 1.84 8.63 6.36
N ILE A 90 2.57 8.33 5.28
CA ILE A 90 2.01 8.30 3.92
C ILE A 90 0.91 7.24 3.79
N LEU A 91 1.14 6.03 4.29
CA LEU A 91 0.22 4.90 4.14
C LEU A 91 -1.07 5.11 4.93
N VAL A 92 -0.98 5.65 6.16
CA VAL A 92 -2.12 5.99 7.00
C VAL A 92 -2.96 7.09 6.37
N ILE A 93 -2.35 8.15 5.83
CA ILE A 93 -3.09 9.20 5.12
C ILE A 93 -3.92 8.60 3.97
N ASN A 94 -3.30 7.74 3.15
CA ASN A 94 -3.99 7.11 2.03
C ASN A 94 -5.08 6.13 2.48
N TRP A 95 -4.83 5.36 3.54
CA TRP A 95 -5.81 4.48 4.16
C TRP A 95 -7.04 5.26 4.64
N ASN A 96 -6.82 6.29 5.47
CA ASN A 96 -7.88 7.11 6.05
C ASN A 96 -8.72 7.83 4.98
N GLN A 97 -8.10 8.27 3.88
CA GLN A 97 -8.82 8.83 2.74
C GLN A 97 -9.79 7.81 2.10
N ARG A 98 -9.42 6.53 2.05
CA ARG A 98 -10.27 5.46 1.49
C ARG A 98 -11.41 5.07 2.42
N VAL A 99 -11.13 4.99 3.73
CA VAL A 99 -12.17 4.77 4.75
C VAL A 99 -13.29 5.82 4.63
N MET A 100 -12.92 7.07 4.36
CA MET A 100 -13.87 8.18 4.20
C MET A 100 -14.62 8.19 2.85
N GLN A 101 -14.31 7.27 1.93
CA GLN A 101 -14.88 7.19 0.59
C GLN A 101 -15.50 5.80 0.31
N PRO A 102 -16.47 5.34 1.11
CA PRO A 102 -17.06 3.99 0.97
C PRO A 102 -17.87 3.80 -0.32
N GLN A 103 -18.16 4.88 -1.04
CA GLN A 103 -18.78 4.81 -2.38
C GLN A 103 -17.77 4.46 -3.48
N LEU A 104 -16.47 4.65 -3.22
CA LEU A 104 -15.38 4.43 -4.17
C LEU A 104 -14.53 3.21 -3.79
N PHE A 105 -14.40 2.92 -2.50
CA PHE A 105 -13.60 1.84 -1.96
C PHE A 105 -14.47 0.86 -1.17
N ASP A 106 -14.11 -0.43 -1.22
CA ASP A 106 -14.84 -1.47 -0.52
C ASP A 106 -14.76 -1.27 1.00
N PRO A 107 -15.88 -1.00 1.69
CA PRO A 107 -15.90 -0.78 3.13
C PRO A 107 -15.51 -2.03 3.94
N ASN A 108 -15.54 -3.22 3.34
CA ASN A 108 -15.05 -4.44 3.99
C ASN A 108 -13.51 -4.49 4.04
N LEU A 109 -12.83 -3.74 3.18
CA LEU A 109 -11.37 -3.62 3.19
C LEU A 109 -10.89 -2.43 4.03
N TYR A 110 -11.65 -1.34 4.06
CA TYR A 110 -11.28 -0.09 4.75
C TYR A 110 -12.24 0.21 5.90
N ILE A 111 -12.07 -0.54 7.00
CA ILE A 111 -13.06 -0.59 8.08
C ILE A 111 -12.98 0.62 9.01
N PHE A 112 -11.79 0.92 9.54
CA PHE A 112 -11.58 1.96 10.56
C PHE A 112 -10.46 2.91 10.17
N GLN A 113 -10.59 4.18 10.57
CA GLN A 113 -9.50 5.13 10.48
C GLN A 113 -8.43 4.82 11.53
N ILE A 114 -7.20 5.16 11.21
CA ILE A 114 -6.04 5.01 12.09
C ILE A 114 -5.63 6.41 12.55
N ASP A 115 -5.66 6.65 13.85
CA ASP A 115 -5.24 7.92 14.46
C ASP A 115 -3.73 7.91 14.70
N TYR A 116 -2.97 8.18 13.64
CA TYR A 116 -1.51 8.21 13.65
C TYR A 116 -1.01 9.65 13.53
N ASP A 117 -0.44 10.17 14.61
CA ASP A 117 0.27 11.46 14.64
C ASP A 117 1.78 11.25 14.42
N PRO A 118 2.40 11.75 13.32
CA PRO A 118 3.83 11.60 13.06
C PRO A 118 4.75 12.35 14.04
N ASN A 119 4.20 13.16 14.96
CA ASN A 119 4.97 13.82 16.02
C ASN A 119 5.07 13.00 17.31
N ILE A 120 4.38 11.86 17.38
CA ILE A 120 4.41 10.95 18.53
C ILE A 120 5.36 9.79 18.21
N ASP A 121 6.24 9.48 19.15
CA ASP A 121 7.08 8.28 19.09
C ASP A 121 6.29 7.09 19.64
N TYR A 122 5.76 6.26 18.73
CA TYR A 122 5.07 5.02 19.07
C TYR A 122 6.04 3.86 19.34
N GLY A 123 7.35 4.08 19.22
CA GLY A 123 8.35 3.03 19.31
C GLY A 123 8.49 2.22 18.01
N TYR A 124 9.54 1.40 17.99
CA TYR A 124 9.93 0.63 16.82
C TYR A 124 8.89 -0.44 16.46
N GLU A 125 8.44 -1.21 17.45
CA GLU A 125 7.58 -2.38 17.25
C GLU A 125 6.23 -1.98 16.65
N VAL A 126 5.64 -0.89 17.13
CA VAL A 126 4.38 -0.37 16.62
C VAL A 126 4.51 0.02 15.15
N ASN A 127 5.55 0.81 14.85
CA ASN A 127 5.83 1.24 13.49
C ASN A 127 6.14 0.07 12.55
N TYR A 128 6.86 -0.95 13.02
CA TYR A 128 7.22 -2.14 12.26
C TYR A 128 5.98 -2.99 11.91
N LYS A 129 5.12 -3.29 12.89
CA LYS A 129 3.92 -4.09 12.66
C LYS A 129 2.92 -3.35 11.77
N LEU A 130 2.72 -2.05 12.00
CA LEU A 130 1.84 -1.21 11.17
C LEU A 130 2.32 -1.15 9.70
N TYR A 131 3.62 -0.92 9.49
CA TYR A 131 4.19 -0.91 8.14
C TYR A 131 3.96 -2.24 7.42
N ASN A 132 4.29 -3.35 8.08
CA ASN A 132 4.16 -4.68 7.49
C ASN A 132 2.70 -5.05 7.24
N TYR A 133 1.75 -4.59 8.06
CA TYR A 133 0.34 -4.75 7.77
C TYR A 133 -0.06 -4.08 6.46
N PHE A 134 0.39 -2.84 6.20
CA PHE A 134 0.12 -2.20 4.91
C PHE A 134 0.78 -2.92 3.73
N ILE A 135 1.94 -3.54 3.92
CA ILE A 135 2.57 -4.37 2.88
C ILE A 135 1.72 -5.62 2.63
N TYR A 136 1.34 -6.35 3.67
CA TYR A 136 0.45 -7.49 3.60
C TYR A 136 -0.86 -7.14 2.88
N PHE A 137 -1.54 -6.09 3.33
CA PHE A 137 -2.82 -5.63 2.78
C PHE A 137 -2.72 -5.30 1.28
N GLN A 138 -1.70 -4.55 0.89
CA GLN A 138 -1.49 -4.20 -0.52
C GLN A 138 -1.22 -5.43 -1.39
N ARG A 139 -0.51 -6.44 -0.87
CA ARG A 139 -0.22 -7.69 -1.59
C ARG A 139 -1.45 -8.60 -1.67
N LYS A 140 -2.12 -8.85 -0.54
CA LYS A 140 -3.34 -9.68 -0.45
C LYS A 140 -4.47 -9.16 -1.33
N TYR A 141 -4.77 -7.87 -1.22
CA TYR A 141 -5.92 -7.26 -1.89
C TYR A 141 -5.57 -6.52 -3.19
N ASN A 142 -4.32 -6.64 -3.64
CA ASN A 142 -3.79 -5.95 -4.82
C ASN A 142 -4.10 -4.44 -4.81
N GLN A 143 -3.95 -3.82 -3.63
CA GLN A 143 -4.18 -2.41 -3.41
C GLN A 143 -2.88 -1.63 -3.50
N ARG A 144 -2.97 -0.32 -3.80
CA ARG A 144 -1.82 0.58 -3.81
C ARG A 144 -2.09 1.79 -2.94
N LEU A 145 -1.54 1.82 -1.73
CA LEU A 145 -1.73 2.87 -0.72
C LEU A 145 -0.66 3.97 -0.80
N GLY A 146 0.13 4.01 -1.86
CA GLY A 146 1.13 5.06 -2.03
C GLY A 146 1.93 4.95 -3.34
N PRO A 147 2.96 5.79 -3.48
CA PRO A 147 3.80 5.77 -4.68
C PRO A 147 4.69 4.51 -4.73
N PHE A 148 4.95 3.88 -3.60
CA PHE A 148 5.83 2.71 -3.49
C PHE A 148 5.06 1.41 -3.77
N PHE A 149 5.70 0.51 -4.51
CA PHE A 149 5.19 -0.86 -4.65
C PHE A 149 5.56 -1.68 -3.40
N PRO A 150 4.66 -2.53 -2.89
CA PRO A 150 4.96 -3.38 -1.75
C PRO A 150 6.03 -4.40 -2.15
N ARG A 151 7.15 -4.40 -1.41
CA ARG A 151 8.27 -5.33 -1.59
C ARG A 151 8.51 -6.08 -0.29
N ILE A 152 8.81 -7.36 -0.44
CA ILE A 152 9.26 -8.26 0.62
C ILE A 152 10.73 -8.55 0.40
#